data_AF-A0A2V6C3J9-F1
#
_entry.id   AF-A0A2V6C3J9-F1
#
_cell.length_a   1.000
_cell.length_b   1.000
_cell.length_c   1.000
_cell.angle_alpha   90.00
_cell.angle_beta   90.00
_cell.angle_gamma   90.00
#
_symmetry.space_group_name_H-M   'P 1'
#
loop_
_entity.id
_entity.type
_entity.pdbx_description
1 polymer ?
#
loop_
_entity_poly.entity_id
_entity_poly.type
_entity_poly.pdbx_seq_one_letter_code
_entity_poly.pdbx_strand_id
1 'polypeptide(L)' 'KKAGLPVVAYGNFITVLINFLIVAFCIFLVVKAINKLKRPSPTAAPVAKDCPACAMSIPIKATRCPHCTSELGGVRA' A
#
# COMPACT_ATOMS: atom_id res chain seq x y z
N LYS A 1 -44.16 24.60 -34.72
CA LYS A 1 -43.73 24.14 -33.37
C LYS A 1 -42.37 24.77 -33.10
N LYS A 2 -42.25 25.48 -31.98
CA LYS A 2 -41.13 26.40 -31.66
C LYS A 2 -39.80 25.69 -31.91
N ALA A 3 -38.86 26.40 -32.55
CA ALA A 3 -37.53 25.91 -32.89
C ALA A 3 -36.98 25.05 -31.76
N GLY A 4 -36.57 23.82 -32.08
CA GLY A 4 -35.86 22.96 -31.15
C GLY A 4 -34.59 23.69 -30.74
N LEU A 5 -34.62 24.34 -29.58
CA LEU A 5 -33.39 24.59 -28.86
C LEU A 5 -32.81 23.20 -28.65
N PRO A 6 -31.58 22.90 -29.10
CA PRO A 6 -30.87 21.76 -28.57
C PRO A 6 -30.76 22.05 -27.08
N VAL A 7 -31.68 21.49 -26.29
CA VAL A 7 -31.53 21.38 -24.85
C VAL A 7 -30.40 20.38 -24.69
N VAL A 8 -29.18 20.83 -24.96
CA VAL A 8 -27.98 20.19 -24.47
C VAL A 8 -28.26 20.13 -22.98
N ALA A 9 -28.51 18.94 -22.47
CA ALA A 9 -28.83 18.68 -21.08
C ALA A 9 -27.58 18.94 -20.23
N TYR A 10 -27.10 20.18 -20.24
CA TYR A 10 -25.96 20.67 -19.49
C TYR A 10 -26.18 20.44 -18.01
N GLY A 11 -27.44 20.52 -17.54
CA GLY A 11 -27.79 20.18 -16.17
C GLY A 11 -27.33 18.78 -15.78
N ASN A 12 -27.69 17.75 -16.56
CA ASN A 12 -27.36 16.36 -16.20
C ASN A 12 -25.85 16.10 -16.31
N PHE A 13 -25.20 16.54 -17.38
CA PHE A 13 -23.75 16.37 -17.53
C PHE A 13 -22.97 17.06 -16.39
N ILE A 14 -23.35 18.28 -16.03
CA ILE A 14 -22.71 19.02 -14.93
C ILE A 14 -22.99 18.36 -13.58
N THR A 15 -24.21 17.87 -13.33
CA THR A 15 -24.52 17.11 -12.11
C THR A 15 -23.66 15.84 -11.98
N VAL A 16 -23.53 15.07 -13.06
CA VAL A 16 -22.67 13.88 -13.08
C VAL A 16 -21.20 14.25 -12.84
N LEU A 17 -20.72 15.32 -13.48
CA LEU A 17 -19.34 15.79 -13.34
C LEU A 17 -19.04 16.24 -11.89
N ILE A 18 -19.95 16.99 -11.28
CA ILE A 18 -19.84 17.42 -9.88
C ILE A 18 -19.86 16.22 -8.94
N ASN A 19 -20.78 15.27 -9.13
CA ASN A 19 -20.85 14.06 -8.32
C ASN A 19 -19.57 13.22 -8.41
N PHE A 20 -19.00 13.08 -9.60
CA PHE A 20 -17.75 12.37 -9.81
C PHE A 20 -16.59 13.04 -9.05
N LEU A 21 -16.48 14.37 -9.12
CA LEU A 21 -15.45 15.13 -8.41
C LEU A 21 -15.59 15.01 -6.89
N ILE A 22 -16.81 15.08 -6.35
CA ILE A 22 -17.06 14.92 -4.91
C ILE A 22 -16.64 13.53 -4.43
N VAL A 23 -17.07 12.47 -5.12
CA VAL A 23 -16.75 11.09 -4.75
C VAL A 23 -15.25 10.82 -4.86
N ALA A 24 -14.60 11.29 -5.93
CA ALA A 24 -13.15 11.18 -6.08
C ALA A 24 -12.39 11.87 -4.94
N PHE A 25 -12.83 13.07 -4.53
CA PHE A 25 -12.25 13.80 -3.42
C PHE A 25 -12.45 13.08 -2.07
N CYS A 26 -13.65 12.54 -1.82
CA CYS A 26 -13.92 11.73 -0.63
C CYS A 26 -13.02 10.48 -0.56
N ILE A 27 -12.93 9.71 -1.65
CA ILE A 27 -12.06 8.52 -1.70
C ILE A 27 -10.59 8.91 -1.49
N PHE A 28 -10.13 10.02 -2.10
CA PHE A 28 -8.77 10.52 -1.91
C PHE A 28 -8.48 10.83 -0.43
N LEU A 29 -9.39 11.51 0.26
CA LEU A 29 -9.23 11.78 1.69
C LEU A 29 -9.21 10.49 2.53
N VAL A 30 -10.04 9.50 2.20
CA VAL A 30 -10.05 8.19 2.88
C VAL A 30 -8.74 7.45 2.67
N VAL A 31 -8.25 7.35 1.43
CA VAL A 31 -6.97 6.69 1.11
C VAL A 31 -5.81 7.43 1.77
N LYS A 32 -5.81 8.77 1.76
CA LYS A 32 -4.80 9.58 2.46
C LYS A 32 -4.84 9.38 3.97
N ALA A 33 -6.03 9.28 4.56
CA ALA A 33 -6.20 8.98 5.98
C ALA A 33 -5.71 7.58 6.32
N ILE A 34 -6.07 6.57 5.51
CA ILE A 34 -5.60 5.19 5.69
C ILE A 34 -4.09 5.10 5.50
N ASN A 35 -3.49 5.78 4.54
CA ASN A 35 -2.03 5.82 4.38
C ASN A 35 -1.33 6.59 5.50
N LYS A 36 -1.98 7.60 6.09
CA LYS A 36 -1.46 8.33 7.27
C LYS A 36 -1.61 7.54 8.57
N LEU A 37 -2.64 6.70 8.68
CA LEU A 37 -2.91 5.81 9.81
C LEU A 37 -2.09 4.52 9.70
N LYS A 38 -1.89 4.00 8.49
CA LYS A 38 -0.78 3.13 8.11
C LYS A 38 0.50 3.94 8.04
N ARG A 39 0.81 4.69 9.10
CA ARG A 39 2.21 4.88 9.46
C ARG A 39 2.78 3.47 9.51
N PRO A 40 3.76 3.10 8.66
CA PRO A 40 4.45 1.84 8.84
C PRO A 40 4.88 1.82 10.29
N SER A 41 4.40 0.83 11.04
CA SER A 41 4.78 0.63 12.43
C SER A 41 6.30 0.80 12.50
N PRO A 42 6.82 1.77 13.27
CA PRO A 42 8.25 1.81 13.53
C PRO A 42 8.50 0.52 14.32
N THR A 43 9.34 -0.39 13.82
CA THR A 43 9.55 -1.75 14.38
C THR A 43 8.64 -2.84 13.80
N ALA A 44 8.65 -3.05 12.49
CA ALA A 44 8.94 -4.42 12.08
C ALA A 44 10.45 -4.57 12.31
N ALA A 45 10.85 -5.11 13.46
CA ALA A 45 12.24 -5.54 13.67
C ALA A 45 12.69 -6.27 12.40
N PRO A 46 13.90 -6.01 11.86
CA PRO A 46 14.32 -6.54 10.57
C PRO A 46 14.11 -8.04 10.58
N VAL A 47 13.05 -8.50 9.91
CA VAL A 47 12.57 -9.89 10.00
C VAL A 47 13.59 -10.87 9.43
N ALA A 48 14.61 -10.33 8.75
CA ALA A 48 15.73 -11.02 8.16
C ALA A 48 17.05 -10.58 8.79
N LYS A 49 17.88 -11.58 9.15
CA LYS A 49 19.31 -11.47 9.42
C LYS A 49 20.07 -12.04 8.23
N ASP A 50 21.21 -11.46 7.89
CA ASP A 50 22.07 -12.01 6.84
C ASP A 50 22.86 -13.20 7.40
N CYS A 51 22.87 -14.30 6.65
CA CYS A 51 23.65 -15.48 6.98
C CYS A 51 25.16 -15.18 6.87
N PRO A 52 25.97 -15.33 7.92
CA PRO A 52 27.42 -15.11 7.82
C PRO A 52 28.13 -16.10 6.89
N ALA A 53 27.52 -17.27 6.61
CA ALA A 53 28.11 -18.30 5.76
C ALA A 53 27.81 -18.09 4.27
N CYS A 54 26.62 -17.59 3.93
CA CYS A 54 26.17 -17.51 2.53
C CYS A 54 25.58 -16.15 2.12
N ALA A 55 25.62 -15.14 2.99
CA ALA A 55 25.16 -13.76 2.75
C ALA A 55 23.70 -13.61 2.29
N MET A 56 22.85 -14.61 2.56
CA MET A 56 21.44 -14.56 2.20
C MET A 56 20.56 -14.16 3.39
N SER A 57 19.47 -13.48 3.08
CA SER A 57 18.48 -13.01 4.04
C SER A 57 17.66 -14.17 4.61
N ILE A 58 17.76 -14.38 5.92
CA ILE A 58 17.17 -15.52 6.64
C ILE A 58 16.35 -15.01 7.83
N PRO A 59 15.21 -15.64 8.17
CA PRO A 59 14.43 -15.24 9.33
C PRO A 59 15.23 -15.30 10.64
N ILE A 60 15.10 -14.29 11.51
CA ILE A 60 15.91 -14.14 12.74
C ILE A 60 15.90 -15.39 13.63
N LYS A 61 14.78 -16.14 13.66
CA LYS A 61 14.60 -17.33 14.51
C LYS A 61 15.20 -18.63 13.93
N ALA A 62 15.74 -18.63 12.71
CA ALA A 62 16.29 -19.84 12.12
C ALA A 62 17.59 -20.29 12.82
N THR A 63 17.59 -21.54 13.25
CA THR A 63 18.74 -22.29 13.83
C THR A 63 19.62 -22.94 12.76
N ARG A 64 19.06 -23.25 11.58
CA ARG A 64 19.79 -23.73 10.40
C ARG A 64 19.41 -22.93 9.16
N CYS A 65 20.40 -22.59 8.35
CA CYS A 65 20.18 -21.90 7.07
C CYS A 65 19.55 -22.86 6.04
N PRO A 66 18.43 -22.52 5.37
CA PRO A 66 17.79 -23.39 4.37
C PRO A 66 18.59 -23.46 3.05
N HIS A 67 19.46 -22.49 2.78
CA HIS A 67 20.22 -22.43 1.53
C HIS A 67 21.59 -23.11 1.62
N CYS A 68 22.26 -22.99 2.77
CA CYS A 68 23.62 -23.50 2.97
C CYS A 68 23.68 -24.64 4.00
N THR A 69 22.57 -24.98 4.65
CA THR A 69 22.47 -26.01 5.71
C THR A 69 23.38 -25.81 6.92
N SER A 70 24.09 -24.68 6.99
CA SER A 70 24.97 -24.31 8.11
C SER A 70 24.17 -24.04 9.38
N GLU A 71 24.71 -24.51 10.51
CA GLU A 71 24.15 -24.24 11.83
C GLU A 71 24.51 -22.81 12.24
N LEU A 72 23.50 -21.97 12.41
CA LEU A 72 23.65 -20.57 12.84
C LEU A 72 23.56 -20.43 14.36
N GLY A 73 23.67 -21.55 15.09
CA GLY A 73 23.52 -21.68 16.55
C GLY A 73 24.66 -21.09 17.39
N GLY A 74 25.40 -20.11 16.85
CA GLY A 74 26.58 -19.51 17.49
C GLY A 74 26.53 -17.99 17.70
N VAL A 75 25.54 -17.26 17.18
CA VAL A 75 25.41 -15.81 17.46
C VAL A 75 24.49 -15.63 18.65
N ARG A 76 25.07 -15.80 19.85
CA ARG A 76 24.49 -15.35 21.12
C ARG A 76 24.94 -13.90 21.36
N ALA A 77 23.96 -13.04 21.57
CA ALA A 77 24.03 -11.68 22.13
C ALA A 77 24.66 -10.60 21.25
#